data_AF-A0AA48RJ21-F1
#
_entry.id   AF-A0AA48RJ21-F1
#
_cell.length_a   1.000
_cell.length_b   1.000
_cell.length_c   1.000
_cell.angle_alpha   90.00
_cell.angle_beta   90.00
_cell.angle_gamma   90.00
#
_symmetry.space_group_name_H-M   'P 1'
#
loop_
_entity.id
_entity.type
_entity.pdbx_description
1 polymer ?
#
loop_
_entity_poly.entity_id
_entity_poly.type
_entity_poly.pdbx_seq_one_letter_code
_entity_poly.pdbx_strand_id
1 'polypeptide(L)'
;MDKNVVWTIFAKEMLDLLRDRKTLIGTFLIPLVVIPFVFFLLSMSYSNVEKEARSYVPIAVEGTSKLVDHLRSQPGVRILSPDRPMEALKAGELRAIVTIPDHFDQVLRSGGESSCMSPTTTPTKSRCTQKA
;
A
#
# COMPACT_ATOMS: atom_id res chain seq x y z
N MET A 1 -32.00 23.49 -51.85
CA MET A 1 -31.11 22.31 -51.87
C MET A 1 -31.87 21.15 -51.28
N ASP A 2 -32.02 20.07 -52.03
CA ASP A 2 -32.81 18.91 -51.62
C ASP A 2 -32.10 18.15 -50.51
N LYS A 3 -32.77 18.00 -49.35
CA LYS A 3 -32.27 17.23 -48.19
C LYS A 3 -31.84 15.81 -48.56
N ASN A 4 -32.51 15.21 -49.54
CA ASN A 4 -32.24 13.86 -50.01
C ASN A 4 -30.83 13.74 -50.61
N VAL A 5 -30.39 14.74 -51.38
CA VAL A 5 -29.05 14.74 -52.00
C VAL A 5 -27.96 14.88 -50.94
N VAL A 6 -28.17 15.77 -49.95
CA VAL A 6 -27.24 15.94 -48.82
C VAL A 6 -27.10 14.64 -48.03
N TRP A 7 -28.22 13.96 -47.75
CA TRP A 7 -28.21 12.69 -47.04
C TRP A 7 -27.51 11.57 -47.81
N THR A 8 -27.74 11.47 -49.12
CA THR A 8 -27.06 10.48 -49.97
C THR A 8 -25.55 10.68 -49.99
N ILE A 9 -25.07 11.92 -50.10
CA ILE A 9 -23.64 12.22 -50.06
C ILE A 9 -23.06 11.92 -48.68
N PHE A 10 -23.75 12.34 -47.61
CA PHE A 10 -23.32 12.07 -46.24
C PHE A 10 -23.17 10.57 -45.96
N ALA A 11 -24.18 9.76 -46.32
CA ALA A 11 -24.15 8.32 -46.12
C ALA A 11 -23.00 7.66 -46.91
N LYS A 12 -22.71 8.15 -48.12
CA LYS A 12 -21.58 7.68 -48.93
C LYS A 12 -20.25 7.94 -48.21
N GLU A 13 -20.02 9.16 -47.77
CA GLU A 13 -18.75 9.53 -47.11
C GLU A 13 -18.59 8.82 -45.75
N MET A 14 -19.68 8.67 -44.97
CA MET A 14 -19.64 7.94 -43.70
C MET A 14 -19.35 6.44 -43.91
N LEU A 15 -19.90 5.82 -44.97
CA LEU A 15 -19.62 4.44 -45.31
C LEU A 15 -18.18 4.25 -45.80
N ASP A 16 -17.63 5.22 -46.54
CA ASP A 16 -16.22 5.21 -46.96
C ASP A 16 -15.27 5.31 -45.76
N LEU A 17 -15.58 6.17 -44.78
CA LEU A 17 -14.84 6.24 -43.51
C LEU A 17 -14.93 4.94 -42.72
N LEU A 18 -16.11 4.30 -42.67
CA LEU A 18 -16.29 3.03 -41.98
C LEU A 18 -15.59 1.86 -42.70
N ARG A 19 -15.44 1.94 -44.02
CA ARG A 19 -14.72 0.94 -44.82
C ARG A 19 -13.20 1.09 -44.71
N ASP A 20 -12.70 2.23 -44.22
CA ASP A 20 -11.31 2.43 -43.84
C ASP A 20 -10.97 1.71 -42.52
N ARG A 21 -10.93 0.39 -42.66
CA ARG A 21 -10.56 -0.57 -41.62
C ARG A 21 -9.18 -0.32 -41.03
N LYS A 22 -8.23 0.25 -41.77
CA LYS A 22 -6.88 0.51 -41.23
C LYS A 22 -6.94 1.61 -40.17
N THR A 23 -7.70 2.66 -40.46
CA THR A 23 -7.92 3.79 -39.56
C THR A 23 -8.83 3.42 -38.38
N LEU A 24 -9.91 2.68 -38.62
CA LEU A 24 -10.79 2.20 -37.54
C LEU A 24 -10.08 1.23 -36.59
N ILE A 25 -9.32 0.26 -37.12
CA ILE A 25 -8.54 -0.66 -36.29
C ILE A 25 -7.52 0.13 -35.48
N GLY A 26 -6.80 1.07 -36.09
CA GLY A 26 -5.85 1.92 -35.36
C GLY A 26 -6.50 2.69 -34.21
N THR A 27 -7.66 3.28 -34.46
CA THR A 27 -8.31 4.17 -33.48
C THR A 27 -9.05 3.41 -32.38
N PHE A 28 -9.61 2.23 -32.67
CA PHE A 28 -10.37 1.44 -31.69
C PHE A 28 -9.56 0.28 -31.09
N LEU A 29 -8.85 -0.49 -31.93
CA LEU A 29 -8.15 -1.70 -31.47
C LEU A 29 -6.89 -1.36 -30.67
N ILE A 30 -6.14 -0.32 -31.07
CA ILE A 30 -4.91 0.06 -30.35
C ILE A 30 -5.22 0.44 -28.90
N PRO A 31 -6.10 1.42 -28.59
CA PRO A 31 -6.39 1.73 -27.19
C PRO A 31 -7.01 0.55 -26.45
N LEU A 32 -7.86 -0.25 -27.11
CA LEU A 32 -8.46 -1.44 -26.48
C LEU A 32 -7.43 -2.51 -26.09
N VAL A 33 -6.30 -2.62 -26.80
CA VAL A 33 -5.26 -3.62 -26.52
C VAL A 33 -4.14 -3.03 -25.66
N VAL A 34 -3.66 -1.84 -25.99
CA VAL A 34 -2.51 -1.21 -25.33
C VAL A 34 -2.81 -0.88 -23.88
N ILE A 35 -4.00 -0.35 -23.58
CA ILE A 35 -4.38 0.01 -22.21
C ILE A 35 -4.37 -1.23 -21.28
N PRO A 36 -5.13 -2.31 -21.55
CA PRO A 36 -5.09 -3.48 -20.67
C PRO A 36 -3.72 -4.16 -20.66
N PHE A 37 -2.96 -4.10 -21.75
CA PHE A 37 -1.60 -4.63 -21.79
C PHE A 37 -0.66 -3.90 -20.82
N VAL A 38 -0.67 -2.56 -20.82
CA VAL A 38 0.11 -1.77 -19.86
C VAL A 38 -0.36 -2.05 -18.43
N PHE A 39 -1.66 -2.09 -18.17
CA PHE A 39 -2.19 -2.46 -16.85
C PHE A 39 -1.76 -3.86 -16.41
N PHE A 40 -1.72 -4.83 -17.32
CA PHE A 40 -1.26 -6.18 -17.04
C PHE A 40 0.21 -6.20 -16.62
N LEU A 41 1.08 -5.48 -17.35
CA LEU A 41 2.50 -5.35 -17.00
C LEU A 41 2.69 -4.68 -15.63
N LEU A 42 1.95 -3.60 -15.36
CA LEU A 42 1.99 -2.92 -14.07
C LEU A 42 1.51 -3.84 -12.95
N SER A 43 0.38 -4.54 -13.14
CA SER A 43 -0.20 -5.47 -12.16
C SER A 43 0.77 -6.58 -11.76
N MET A 44 1.51 -7.14 -12.72
CA MET A 44 2.56 -8.14 -12.45
C MET A 44 3.61 -7.58 -11.48
N SER A 45 4.04 -6.32 -11.66
CA SER A 45 4.98 -5.65 -10.75
C SER A 45 4.37 -5.35 -9.37
N TYR A 46 3.12 -4.88 -9.31
CA TYR A 46 2.44 -4.57 -8.06
C TYR A 46 2.19 -5.81 -7.19
N SER A 47 1.95 -6.97 -7.80
CA SER A 47 1.64 -8.21 -7.07
C SER A 47 2.76 -8.66 -6.11
N ASN A 48 4.02 -8.32 -6.41
CA ASN A 48 5.16 -8.62 -5.54
C ASN A 48 5.24 -7.61 -4.39
N VAL A 49 5.00 -6.32 -4.68
CA VAL A 49 5.07 -5.23 -3.69
C VAL A 49 3.90 -5.30 -2.70
N GLU A 50 2.68 -5.58 -3.16
CA GLU A 50 1.52 -5.72 -2.26
C GLU A 50 1.66 -6.93 -1.34
N LYS A 51 2.20 -8.04 -1.84
CA LYS A 51 2.45 -9.22 -0.99
C LYS A 51 3.42 -8.86 0.12
N GLU A 52 4.54 -8.21 -0.16
CA GLU A 52 5.48 -7.79 0.88
C GLU A 52 4.88 -6.74 1.84
N ALA A 53 4.19 -5.73 1.30
CA ALA A 53 3.65 -4.62 2.09
C ALA A 53 2.46 -5.01 2.97
N ARG A 54 1.63 -5.98 2.55
CA ARG A 54 0.49 -6.47 3.35
C ARG A 54 0.86 -7.60 4.30
N SER A 55 1.96 -8.33 4.03
CA SER A 55 2.30 -9.51 4.83
C SER A 55 3.23 -9.23 6.00
N TYR A 56 3.99 -8.14 6.01
CA TYR A 56 4.91 -7.86 7.11
C TYR A 56 4.91 -6.38 7.52
N VAL A 57 4.70 -6.13 8.81
CA VAL A 57 4.94 -4.84 9.46
C VAL A 57 6.34 -4.89 10.05
N PRO A 58 7.35 -4.25 9.40
CA PRO A 58 8.70 -4.18 9.93
C PRO A 58 8.73 -3.23 11.13
N ILE A 59 9.11 -3.74 12.29
CA ILE A 59 9.26 -2.97 13.53
C ILE A 59 10.67 -3.15 14.09
N ALA A 60 11.22 -2.09 14.69
CA ALA A 60 12.41 -2.21 15.53
C ALA A 60 11.98 -2.22 17.00
N VAL A 61 12.68 -3.02 17.82
CA VAL A 61 12.43 -3.09 19.26
C VAL A 61 13.72 -2.76 20.00
N GLU A 62 13.63 -1.81 20.92
CA GLU A 62 14.70 -1.42 21.83
C GLU A 62 14.31 -1.85 23.25
N GLY A 63 15.11 -2.73 23.86
CA GLY A 63 14.85 -3.30 25.19
C GLY A 63 14.45 -4.78 25.16
N THR A 64 14.39 -5.38 26.34
CA THR A 64 14.16 -6.83 26.52
C THR A 64 12.97 -7.05 27.46
N SER A 65 11.95 -7.77 26.98
CA SER A 65 10.73 -8.11 27.73
C SER A 65 10.04 -9.31 27.10
N LYS A 66 9.18 -9.99 27.87
CA LYS A 66 8.25 -11.00 27.34
C LYS A 66 7.31 -10.47 26.23
N LEU A 67 7.12 -9.15 26.16
CA LEU A 67 6.38 -8.50 25.08
C LEU A 67 7.03 -8.75 23.71
N VAL A 68 8.36 -8.82 23.66
CA VAL A 68 9.11 -9.06 22.40
C VAL A 68 8.81 -10.45 21.86
N ASP A 69 8.72 -11.44 22.74
CA ASP A 69 8.39 -12.82 22.34
C ASP A 69 6.95 -12.92 21.84
N HIS A 70 6.01 -12.19 22.46
CA HIS A 70 4.64 -12.07 21.97
C HIS A 70 4.54 -11.31 20.63
N LEU A 71 5.37 -10.29 20.40
CA LEU A 71 5.41 -9.59 19.12
C LEU A 71 5.95 -10.51 18.01
N ARG A 72 6.92 -11.38 18.31
CA ARG A 72 7.46 -12.37 17.36
C ARG A 72 6.47 -13.48 17.03
N SER A 73 5.59 -13.84 17.96
CA SER A 73 4.60 -14.90 17.71
C SER A 73 3.45 -14.46 16.82
N GLN A 74 3.31 -13.15 16.57
CA GLN A 74 2.16 -12.60 15.86
C GLN A 74 2.34 -12.64 14.34
N PRO A 75 1.35 -13.18 13.61
CA PRO A 75 1.43 -13.27 12.16
C PRO A 75 1.50 -11.88 11.54
N GLY A 76 2.52 -11.68 10.71
CA GLY A 76 2.75 -10.43 9.99
C GLY A 76 3.54 -9.36 10.73
N VAL A 77 4.16 -9.67 11.87
CA VAL A 77 5.14 -8.80 12.52
C VAL A 77 6.55 -9.30 12.21
N ARG A 78 7.43 -8.42 11.70
CA ARG A 78 8.84 -8.74 11.48
C ARG A 78 9.71 -7.78 12.28
N ILE A 79 10.43 -8.32 13.27
CA ILE A 79 11.35 -7.52 14.08
C ILE A 79 12.68 -7.40 13.34
N LEU A 80 13.08 -6.17 13.02
CA LEU A 80 14.37 -5.84 12.39
C LEU A 80 15.23 -5.06 13.40
N SER A 81 16.54 -5.31 13.38
CA SER A 81 17.52 -4.58 14.20
C SER A 81 18.53 -3.86 13.28
N PRO A 82 18.12 -2.76 12.60
CA PRO A 82 19.04 -1.96 11.80
C PRO A 82 19.97 -1.13 12.70
N ASP A 83 21.19 -0.88 12.22
CA ASP A 83 22.21 -0.10 12.96
C ASP A 83 21.75 1.33 13.29
N ARG A 84 20.83 1.89 12.48
CA ARG A 84 20.27 3.23 12.65
C ARG A 84 18.73 3.21 12.54
N PRO A 85 18.01 2.85 13.62
CA PRO A 85 16.55 2.70 13.62
C PRO A 85 15.80 3.97 13.18
N MET A 86 16.27 5.15 13.58
CA MET A 86 15.63 6.42 13.24
C MET A 86 15.77 6.79 11.76
N GLU A 87 16.89 6.41 11.11
CA GLU A 87 17.07 6.64 9.67
C GLU A 87 16.19 5.66 8.87
N ALA A 88 16.14 4.40 9.28
CA ALA A 88 15.29 3.37 8.67
C ALA A 88 13.78 3.69 8.80
N LEU A 89 13.36 4.33 9.90
CA LEU A 89 11.99 4.82 10.07
C LEU A 89 11.65 5.95 9.08
N LYS A 90 12.59 6.89 8.87
CA LYS A 90 12.40 8.00 7.91
C LYS A 90 12.42 7.52 6.45
N ALA A 91 13.21 6.50 6.15
CA ALA A 91 13.28 5.89 4.83
C ALA A 91 12.05 5.02 4.51
N GLY A 92 11.20 4.72 5.49
CA GLY A 92 10.01 3.87 5.33
C GLY A 92 10.31 2.36 5.37
N GLU A 93 11.55 1.98 5.70
CA GLU A 93 11.97 0.58 5.89
C GLU A 93 11.42 0.00 7.19
N LEU A 94 11.20 0.85 8.20
CA LEU A 94 10.47 0.53 9.42
C LEU A 94 9.13 1.25 9.44
N ARG A 95 8.12 0.61 10.05
CA ARG A 95 6.81 1.22 10.32
C ARG A 95 6.72 1.82 11.72
N ALA A 96 7.43 1.26 12.67
CA ALA A 96 7.45 1.72 14.05
C ALA A 96 8.73 1.30 14.77
N ILE A 97 9.09 2.07 15.80
CA ILE A 97 10.11 1.72 16.79
C ILE A 97 9.39 1.58 18.12
N VAL A 98 9.56 0.44 18.77
CA VAL A 98 8.98 0.13 20.08
C VAL A 98 10.09 0.14 21.12
N THR A 99 10.13 1.19 21.94
CA THR A 99 11.06 1.30 23.05
C THR A 99 10.40 0.77 24.32
N ILE A 100 10.98 -0.28 24.90
CA ILE A 100 10.51 -0.94 26.11
C ILE A 100 11.37 -0.46 27.29
N PRO A 101 10.77 0.19 28.30
CA PRO A 101 11.52 0.68 29.45
C PRO A 101 12.01 -0.48 30.34
N ASP A 102 13.06 -0.23 31.12
CA ASP A 102 13.58 -1.18 32.09
C ASP A 102 12.50 -1.57 33.12
N HIS A 103 12.54 -2.82 33.58
CA HIS A 103 11.58 -3.39 34.54
C HIS A 103 10.11 -3.40 34.08
N PHE A 104 9.82 -3.21 32.79
CA PHE A 104 8.46 -3.25 32.22
C PHE A 104 7.64 -4.47 32.66
N ASP A 105 8.24 -5.67 32.63
CA ASP A 105 7.57 -6.91 33.02
C ASP A 105 7.18 -6.94 34.52
N GLN A 106 7.93 -6.25 35.38
CA GLN A 106 7.65 -6.16 36.81
C GLN A 106 6.50 -5.20 37.08
N VAL A 107 6.48 -4.06 36.39
CA VAL A 107 5.40 -3.07 36.46
C VAL A 107 4.08 -3.71 35.98
N LEU A 108 4.09 -4.41 34.85
CA LEU A 108 2.93 -5.13 34.32
C LEU A 108 2.37 -6.16 35.31
N ARG A 109 3.24 -6.92 35.98
CA ARG A 109 2.84 -7.94 36.97
C ARG A 109 2.25 -7.34 38.24
N SER A 110 2.70 -6.15 38.63
CA SER A 110 2.18 -5.43 39.79
C SER A 110 0.84 -4.72 39.54
N GLY A 111 0.26 -4.84 38.35
CA GLY A 111 -0.95 -4.10 37.95
C GLY A 111 -0.68 -2.61 37.73
N GLY A 112 0.59 -2.21 37.61
CA GLY A 112 0.99 -0.83 37.39
C GLY A 112 0.83 -0.40 35.94
N GLU A 113 0.46 0.85 35.72
CA GLU A 113 0.45 1.47 34.41
C GLU A 113 1.88 1.83 34.00
N SER A 114 2.33 1.35 32.83
CA SER A 114 3.58 1.81 32.21
C SER A 114 3.23 2.75 31.05
N SER A 115 3.82 3.96 31.06
CA SER A 115 3.59 4.95 30.00
C SER A 115 4.43 4.58 28.79
N CYS A 116 3.80 4.07 27.74
CA CYS A 116 4.44 3.93 26.43
C CYS A 116 4.59 5.33 25.81
N MET A 117 5.81 5.87 25.82
CA MET A 117 6.09 7.16 25.22
C MET A 117 6.38 6.97 23.73
N SER A 118 5.44 7.39 22.87
CA SER A 118 5.63 7.37 21.42
C SER A 118 6.60 8.48 20.99
N PRO A 119 7.62 8.21 20.16
CA PRO A 119 8.50 9.23 19.64
C PRO A 119 7.86 9.91 18.40
N THR A 120 6.69 10.54 18.57
CA THR A 120 6.15 11.45 17.56
C THR A 120 5.41 12.59 18.24
N THR A 121 5.82 13.81 17.93
CA THR A 121 5.20 15.11 18.24
C THR A 121 3.67 15.09 18.12
N THR A 122 2.95 14.95 19.25
CA THR A 122 1.64 15.53 19.61
C THR A 122 1.09 14.78 20.85
N PRO A 123 0.65 15.45 21.93
CA PRO A 123 0.18 14.78 23.15
C PRO A 123 -1.27 14.29 22.96
N THR A 124 -1.45 13.15 22.29
CA THR A 124 -2.75 12.48 22.27
C THR A 124 -2.69 11.26 23.17
N LYS A 125 -3.33 11.38 24.33
CA LYS A 125 -3.54 10.34 25.36
C LYS A 125 -4.38 9.19 24.78
N SER A 126 -3.78 8.28 24.01
CA SER A 126 -4.45 7.04 23.62
C SER A 126 -4.27 6.00 24.73
N ARG A 127 -5.34 5.76 25.49
CA ARG A 127 -5.44 4.67 26.47
C ARG A 127 -5.44 3.33 25.74
N CYS A 128 -4.38 2.53 25.90
CA CYS A 128 -4.41 1.11 25.58
C CYS A 128 -4.97 0.35 26.78
N THR A 129 -6.28 0.11 26.80
CA THR A 129 -6.90 -0.85 27.72
C THR A 129 -6.99 -2.21 27.03
N GLN A 130 -6.26 -3.20 27.53
CA GLN A 130 -6.50 -4.61 27.20
C GLN A 130 -7.62 -5.10 28.12
N LYS A 131 -8.81 -5.31 27.56
CA LYS A 131 -9.94 -5.89 28.27
C LYS A 131 -9.81 -7.42 28.21
N ALA A 132 -9.85 -8.05 29.39
CA ALA A 132 -9.88 -9.50 29.58
C ALA A 132 -11.10 -10.15 28.90
#